data_AF-A0A432KHZ6-F1
#
_entry.id   AF-A0A432KHZ6-F1
#
_cell.length_a   1.000
_cell.length_b   1.000
_cell.length_c   1.000
_cell.angle_alpha   90.00
_cell.angle_beta   90.00
_cell.angle_gamma   90.00
#
_symmetry.space_group_name_H-M   'P 1'
#
loop_
_entity.id
_entity.type
_entity.pdbx_description
1 polymer ?
#
loop_
_entity_poly.entity_id
_entity_poly.type
_entity_poly.pdbx_seq_one_letter_code
_entity_poly.pdbx_strand_id
1 'polypeptide(L)'
;MFKSFILFFILFAQLGFCQNEVPLIERKGNLIQNEYFILGRQVLERQVLKKMISYEPAHKKMKASRRWAFASSIIASFGIGSFIPTFFDPSPEVTVPLLITGVGLMAVAIPIKRLANKKADEAIERYNSRQLMGEIKPNPSLNFTIHYSQLGFVLKF
;
A
#
# COMPACT_ATOMS: atom_id res chain seq x y z
N MET A 1 -47.30 27.08 14.68
CA MET A 1 -45.91 26.99 15.21
C MET A 1 -45.26 25.61 15.00
N PHE A 2 -45.98 24.48 15.11
CA PHE A 2 -45.36 23.13 15.02
C PHE A 2 -44.76 22.74 13.64
N LYS A 3 -45.30 23.27 12.53
CA LYS A 3 -44.81 22.93 11.16
C LYS A 3 -43.39 23.43 10.86
N SER A 4 -42.96 24.54 11.46
CA SER A 4 -41.61 25.09 11.23
C SER A 4 -40.51 24.29 11.94
N PHE A 5 -40.82 23.66 13.07
CA PHE A 5 -39.86 22.83 13.82
C PHE A 5 -39.53 21.52 13.08
N ILE A 6 -40.54 20.91 12.44
CA ILE A 6 -40.37 19.67 11.66
C ILE A 6 -39.50 19.93 10.43
N LEU A 7 -39.69 21.06 9.74
CA LEU A 7 -38.86 21.44 8.60
C LEU A 7 -37.40 21.67 9.00
N PHE A 8 -37.16 22.27 10.17
CA PHE A 8 -35.81 22.47 10.71
C PHE A 8 -35.14 21.13 11.07
N PHE A 9 -35.89 20.18 11.61
CA PHE A 9 -35.40 18.83 11.92
C PHE A 9 -35.08 18.01 10.67
N ILE A 10 -35.89 18.13 9.61
CA ILE A 10 -35.62 17.48 8.32
C ILE A 10 -34.39 18.08 7.64
N LEU A 11 -34.21 19.40 7.70
CA LEU A 11 -33.01 20.09 7.20
C LEU A 11 -31.75 19.69 7.99
N PHE A 12 -31.83 19.56 9.32
CA PHE A 12 -30.72 19.09 10.15
C PHE A 12 -30.41 17.60 9.92
N ALA A 13 -31.42 16.77 9.71
CA ALA A 13 -31.24 15.35 9.40
C ALA A 13 -30.52 15.13 8.05
N GLN A 14 -30.72 16.01 7.07
CA GLN A 14 -30.00 15.97 5.79
C GLN A 14 -28.56 16.49 5.89
N LEU A 15 -28.23 17.32 6.88
CA LEU A 15 -26.86 17.81 7.10
C LEU A 15 -25.96 16.80 7.84
N GLY A 16 -26.52 15.73 8.40
CA GLY A 16 -25.80 14.78 9.27
C GLY A 16 -24.97 13.69 8.58
N PHE A 17 -25.03 13.53 7.26
CA PHE A 17 -24.45 12.36 6.57
C PHE A 17 -23.57 12.65 5.35
N CYS A 18 -22.98 13.84 5.25
CA CYS A 18 -21.74 13.97 4.47
C CYS A 18 -20.55 13.59 5.36
N GLN A 19 -20.44 12.31 5.73
CA GLN A 19 -19.16 11.76 6.15
C GLN A 19 -18.26 11.81 4.92
N ASN A 20 -17.41 12.84 4.83
CA ASN A 20 -16.29 12.83 3.91
C ASN A 20 -15.48 11.56 4.22
N GLU A 21 -15.64 10.52 3.39
CA GLU A 21 -14.86 9.30 3.50
C GLU A 21 -13.39 9.67 3.36
N VAL A 22 -12.68 9.76 4.49
CA VAL A 22 -11.24 9.95 4.50
C VAL A 22 -10.67 8.77 3.71
N PRO A 23 -9.90 9.00 2.62
CA PRO A 23 -9.49 7.94 1.73
C PRO A 23 -8.37 7.10 2.36
N LEU A 24 -8.78 6.19 3.25
CA LEU A 24 -7.94 5.24 3.95
C LEU A 24 -7.38 4.20 2.97
N ILE A 25 -6.18 3.74 3.29
CA ILE A 25 -5.52 2.67 2.56
C ILE A 25 -5.77 1.38 3.33
N GLU A 26 -6.34 0.40 2.67
CA GLU A 26 -6.48 -0.95 3.21
C GLU A 26 -5.51 -1.88 2.51
N ARG A 27 -5.05 -2.93 3.23
CA ARG A 27 -4.26 -4.00 2.64
C ARG A 27 -4.89 -5.34 2.99
N LYS A 28 -5.05 -6.18 1.98
CA LYS A 28 -5.32 -7.61 2.13
C LYS A 28 -4.11 -8.33 1.57
N GLY A 29 -3.28 -8.87 2.46
CA GLY A 29 -2.02 -9.48 2.06
C GLY A 29 -1.80 -10.82 2.73
N ASN A 30 -1.36 -11.81 1.95
CA ASN A 30 -0.90 -13.09 2.44
C ASN A 30 0.61 -13.28 2.12
N LEU A 31 1.12 -14.50 2.25
CA LEU A 31 2.53 -14.80 1.95
C LEU A 31 2.83 -14.75 0.44
N ILE A 32 1.82 -14.81 -0.41
CA ILE A 32 1.95 -14.90 -1.87
C ILE A 32 1.84 -13.51 -2.47
N GLN A 33 0.77 -12.79 -2.15
CA GLN A 33 0.43 -11.52 -2.78
C GLN A 33 -0.11 -10.51 -1.76
N ASN A 34 0.18 -9.24 -2.03
CA ASN A 34 -0.37 -8.10 -1.32
C ASN A 34 -1.30 -7.34 -2.26
N GLU A 35 -2.53 -7.15 -1.84
CA GLU A 35 -3.51 -6.30 -2.50
C GLU A 35 -3.76 -5.07 -1.64
N TYR A 36 -3.88 -3.93 -2.31
CA TYR A 36 -4.11 -2.64 -1.66
C TYR A 36 -5.38 -2.04 -2.20
N PHE A 37 -6.15 -1.40 -1.32
CA PHE A 37 -7.42 -0.79 -1.65
C PHE A 37 -7.46 0.65 -1.13
N ILE A 38 -8.07 1.54 -1.90
CA ILE A 38 -8.38 2.91 -1.50
C ILE A 38 -9.83 3.16 -1.89
N LEU A 39 -10.69 3.51 -0.93
CA LEU A 39 -12.14 3.68 -1.15
C LEU A 39 -12.75 2.47 -1.89
N GLY A 40 -12.41 1.26 -1.44
CA GLY A 40 -12.88 0.00 -2.03
C GLY A 40 -12.30 -0.36 -3.40
N ARG A 41 -11.50 0.51 -4.05
CA ARG A 41 -10.88 0.22 -5.34
C ARG A 41 -9.48 -0.35 -5.16
N GLN A 42 -9.20 -1.47 -5.83
CA GLN A 42 -7.87 -2.04 -5.85
C GLN A 42 -6.89 -1.06 -6.54
N VAL A 43 -5.75 -0.83 -5.90
CA VAL A 43 -4.70 0.06 -6.39
C VAL A 43 -3.37 -0.66 -6.40
N LEU A 44 -2.48 -0.23 -7.31
CA LEU A 44 -1.13 -0.76 -7.37
C LEU A 44 -0.30 -0.26 -6.18
N GLU A 45 0.64 -1.09 -5.70
CA GLU A 45 1.57 -0.72 -4.64
C GLU A 45 2.33 0.58 -4.95
N ARG A 46 2.66 0.81 -6.23
CA ARG A 46 3.31 2.04 -6.69
C ARG A 46 2.45 3.28 -6.47
N GLN A 47 1.12 3.17 -6.61
CA GLN A 47 0.19 4.27 -6.34
C GLN A 47 0.10 4.54 -4.83
N VAL A 48 0.04 3.49 -4.01
CA VAL A 48 0.10 3.58 -2.54
C VAL A 48 1.38 4.30 -2.09
N LEU A 49 2.52 3.88 -2.62
CA LEU A 49 3.82 4.47 -2.31
C LEU A 49 3.89 5.96 -2.69
N LYS A 50 3.32 6.34 -3.85
CA LYS A 50 3.23 7.74 -4.29
C LYS A 50 2.35 8.57 -3.34
N LYS A 51 1.22 8.03 -2.89
CA LYS A 51 0.31 8.72 -1.96
C LYS A 51 0.98 9.02 -0.61
N MET A 52 1.83 8.10 -0.16
CA MET A 52 2.59 8.23 1.08
C MET A 52 3.76 9.21 1.00
N ILE A 53 4.15 9.74 -0.18
CA ILE A 53 5.28 10.69 -0.31
C ILE A 53 5.07 11.93 0.57
N SER A 54 3.82 12.37 0.74
CA SER A 54 3.44 13.48 1.61
C SER A 54 3.77 13.25 3.10
N TYR A 55 4.06 12.00 3.49
CA TYR A 55 4.42 11.61 4.84
C TYR A 55 5.62 10.65 4.85
N GLU A 56 6.81 11.25 4.98
CA GLU A 56 8.11 10.57 4.95
C GLU A 56 8.21 9.30 5.82
N PRO A 57 7.78 9.27 7.10
CA PRO A 57 7.95 8.07 7.92
C PRO A 57 7.11 6.88 7.44
N ALA A 58 5.91 7.11 6.88
CA ALA A 58 5.12 6.05 6.25
C ALA A 58 5.78 5.61 4.91
N HIS A 59 6.21 6.59 4.10
CA HIS A 59 6.88 6.31 2.83
C HIS A 59 8.15 5.45 3.00
N LYS A 60 8.98 5.77 4.00
CA LYS A 60 10.22 5.02 4.29
C LYS A 60 9.93 3.57 4.68
N LYS A 61 8.91 3.33 5.52
CA LYS A 61 8.50 1.98 5.91
C LYS A 61 7.94 1.19 4.73
N MET A 62 7.10 1.81 3.91
CA MET A 62 6.54 1.18 2.70
C MET A 62 7.65 0.83 1.70
N LYS A 63 8.61 1.72 1.48
CA LYS A 63 9.80 1.46 0.64
C LYS A 63 10.66 0.32 1.20
N ALA A 64 10.81 0.24 2.52
CA ALA A 64 11.51 -0.87 3.17
C ALA A 64 10.76 -2.20 2.98
N SER A 65 9.43 -2.21 3.15
CA SER A 65 8.59 -3.38 2.85
C SER A 65 8.86 -3.90 1.44
N ARG A 66 8.81 -3.03 0.42
CA ARG A 66 9.08 -3.42 -0.97
C ARG A 66 10.46 -4.05 -1.18
N ARG A 67 11.50 -3.53 -0.52
CA ARG A 67 12.86 -4.09 -0.59
C ARG A 67 12.92 -5.49 0.02
N TRP A 68 12.32 -5.68 1.19
CA TRP A 68 12.27 -7.00 1.83
C TRP A 68 11.40 -7.99 1.07
N ALA A 69 10.29 -7.54 0.48
CA ALA A 69 9.46 -8.37 -0.39
C ALA A 69 10.24 -8.83 -1.63
N PHE A 70 11.00 -7.93 -2.25
CA PHE A 70 11.86 -8.27 -3.39
C PHE A 70 12.96 -9.26 -3.02
N ALA A 71 13.64 -9.06 -1.87
CA ALA A 71 14.64 -10.01 -1.38
C ALA A 71 14.05 -11.40 -1.12
N SER A 72 12.86 -11.46 -0.50
CA SER A 72 12.13 -12.71 -0.30
C SER A 72 11.80 -13.39 -1.64
N SER A 73 11.32 -12.63 -2.62
CA SER A 73 11.01 -13.16 -3.96
C SER A 73 12.25 -13.72 -4.66
N ILE A 74 13.41 -13.06 -4.56
CA ILE A 74 14.66 -13.60 -5.11
C ILE A 74 14.99 -14.96 -4.47
N ILE A 75 14.98 -15.03 -3.14
CA ILE A 75 15.31 -16.26 -2.41
C ILE A 75 14.32 -17.37 -2.75
N ALA A 76 13.03 -17.05 -2.81
CA ALA A 76 11.99 -18.00 -3.21
C ALA A 76 12.19 -18.49 -4.66
N SER A 77 12.57 -17.61 -5.59
CA SER A 77 12.88 -17.98 -6.97
C SER A 77 14.07 -18.94 -7.07
N PHE A 78 15.13 -18.74 -6.27
CA PHE A 78 16.22 -19.71 -6.18
C PHE A 78 15.76 -21.04 -5.56
N GLY A 79 14.91 -20.98 -4.54
CA GLY A 79 14.30 -22.17 -3.93
C GLY A 79 13.52 -22.99 -4.96
N ILE A 80 12.65 -22.35 -5.74
CA ILE A 80 11.88 -23.01 -6.81
C ILE A 80 12.81 -23.45 -7.97
N GLY A 81 13.79 -22.62 -8.33
CA GLY A 81 14.74 -22.90 -9.40
C GLY A 81 15.62 -24.12 -9.12
N SER A 82 15.87 -24.45 -7.84
CA SER A 82 16.63 -25.64 -7.45
C SER A 82 15.96 -26.96 -7.88
N PHE A 83 14.66 -26.95 -8.20
CA PHE A 83 13.94 -28.11 -8.72
C PHE A 83 14.05 -28.27 -10.25
N ILE A 84 14.57 -27.28 -10.98
CA ILE A 84 14.66 -27.37 -12.45
C ILE A 84 15.57 -28.54 -12.91
N PRO A 85 16.74 -28.80 -12.29
CA PRO A 85 17.59 -29.92 -12.71
C PRO A 85 16.96 -31.29 -12.48
N THR A 86 16.05 -31.44 -11.49
CA THR A 86 15.43 -32.74 -11.16
C THR A 86 14.48 -33.23 -12.25
N PHE A 87 14.06 -32.36 -13.17
CA PHE A 87 13.29 -32.75 -14.36
C PHE A 87 14.16 -33.40 -15.45
N PHE A 88 15.47 -33.11 -15.45
CA PHE A 88 16.42 -33.64 -16.44
C PHE A 88 17.20 -34.85 -15.89
N ASP A 89 17.46 -34.87 -14.59
CA ASP A 89 18.05 -36.00 -13.88
C ASP A 89 17.31 -36.26 -12.56
N PRO A 90 16.41 -37.27 -12.53
CA PRO A 90 15.62 -37.60 -11.34
C PRO A 90 16.36 -38.52 -10.36
N SER A 91 17.66 -38.74 -10.53
CA SER A 91 18.43 -39.59 -9.60
C SER A 91 18.34 -39.06 -8.17
N PRO A 92 18.27 -39.94 -7.14
CA PRO A 92 18.19 -39.50 -5.74
C PRO A 92 19.38 -38.66 -5.31
N GLU A 93 20.56 -38.93 -5.87
CA GLU A 93 21.82 -38.23 -5.61
C GLU A 93 21.77 -36.76 -6.01
N VAL A 94 21.02 -36.43 -7.06
CA VAL A 94 20.78 -35.06 -7.54
C VAL A 94 19.54 -34.46 -6.87
N THR A 95 18.46 -35.24 -6.77
CA THR A 95 17.15 -34.77 -6.31
C THR A 95 17.12 -34.44 -4.83
N VAL A 96 17.71 -35.28 -3.97
CA VAL A 96 17.64 -35.09 -2.51
C VAL A 96 18.37 -33.81 -2.07
N PRO A 97 19.62 -33.54 -2.48
CA PRO A 97 20.31 -32.30 -2.11
C PRO A 97 19.60 -31.04 -2.63
N LEU A 98 19.07 -31.09 -3.85
CA LEU A 98 18.33 -29.98 -4.45
C LEU A 98 17.02 -29.72 -3.70
N LEU A 99 16.29 -30.77 -3.30
CA LEU A 99 15.06 -30.64 -2.53
C LEU A 99 15.32 -30.05 -1.14
N ILE A 100 16.38 -30.49 -0.45
CA ILE A 100 16.82 -29.91 0.83
C ILE A 100 17.15 -28.42 0.64
N THR A 101 17.90 -28.09 -0.41
CA THR A 101 18.28 -26.71 -0.72
C THR A 101 17.05 -25.85 -1.03
N GLY A 102 16.15 -26.34 -1.88
CA GLY A 102 14.92 -25.66 -2.27
C GLY A 102 14.02 -25.37 -1.07
N VAL A 103 13.75 -26.39 -0.25
CA VAL A 103 12.96 -26.25 0.98
C VAL A 103 13.66 -25.32 1.98
N GLY A 104 14.98 -25.43 2.13
CA GLY A 104 15.78 -24.55 3.00
C GLY A 104 15.68 -23.08 2.61
N LEU A 105 15.80 -22.77 1.32
CA LEU A 105 15.63 -21.41 0.80
C LEU A 105 14.20 -20.90 1.00
N MET A 106 13.19 -21.74 0.81
CA MET A 106 11.80 -21.37 1.09
C MET A 106 11.56 -21.09 2.58
N ALA A 107 12.16 -21.88 3.48
CA ALA A 107 12.10 -21.66 4.92
C ALA A 107 12.71 -20.31 5.35
N VAL A 108 13.69 -19.80 4.60
CA VAL A 108 14.26 -18.44 4.78
C VAL A 108 13.40 -17.37 4.11
N ALA A 109 12.85 -17.62 2.93
CA ALA A 109 12.05 -16.64 2.19
C ALA A 109 10.76 -16.26 2.92
N ILE A 110 10.09 -17.21 3.58
CA ILE A 110 8.83 -17.02 4.31
C ILE A 110 8.95 -15.96 5.43
N PRO A 111 9.87 -16.06 6.40
CA PRO A 111 10.00 -15.06 7.46
C PRO A 111 10.37 -13.67 6.92
N ILE A 112 11.17 -13.60 5.84
CA ILE A 112 11.50 -12.33 5.18
C ILE A 112 10.24 -11.70 4.58
N LYS A 113 9.37 -12.50 3.94
CA LYS A 113 8.08 -12.01 3.43
C LYS A 113 7.18 -11.52 4.57
N ARG A 114 7.12 -12.23 5.69
CA ARG A 114 6.36 -11.79 6.87
C ARG A 114 6.86 -10.45 7.41
N LEU A 115 8.18 -10.26 7.46
CA LEU A 115 8.78 -8.99 7.85
C LEU A 115 8.42 -7.86 6.87
N ALA A 116 8.44 -8.12 5.57
CA ALA A 116 7.99 -7.18 4.55
C ALA A 116 6.52 -6.78 4.78
N ASN A 117 5.63 -7.77 4.94
CA ASN A 117 4.21 -7.55 5.19
C ASN A 117 3.96 -6.71 6.45
N LYS A 118 4.63 -7.02 7.56
CA LYS A 118 4.55 -6.24 8.80
C LYS A 118 4.95 -4.77 8.57
N LYS A 119 6.02 -4.52 7.81
CA LYS A 119 6.44 -3.16 7.46
C LYS A 119 5.42 -2.42 6.58
N ALA A 120 4.69 -3.13 5.72
CA ALA A 120 3.60 -2.53 4.95
C ALA A 120 2.43 -2.14 5.86
N ASP A 121 2.02 -3.02 6.77
CA ASP A 121 0.96 -2.74 7.74
C ASP A 121 1.29 -1.52 8.61
N GLU A 122 2.50 -1.49 9.17
CA GLU A 122 2.97 -0.35 9.96
C GLU A 122 3.05 0.97 9.16
N ALA A 123 3.28 0.90 7.85
CA ALA A 123 3.30 2.09 6.99
C ALA A 123 1.88 2.61 6.75
N ILE A 124 0.95 1.70 6.49
CA ILE A 124 -0.47 2.00 6.26
C ILE A 124 -1.10 2.55 7.53
N GLU A 125 -0.88 1.91 8.66
CA GLU A 125 -1.40 2.35 9.96
C GLU A 125 -0.96 3.79 10.26
N ARG A 126 0.33 4.09 10.10
CA ARG A 126 0.88 5.44 10.31
C ARG A 126 0.33 6.49 9.33
N TYR A 127 0.10 6.10 8.08
CA TYR A 127 -0.49 7.00 7.09
C TYR A 127 -1.96 7.28 7.41
N ASN A 128 -2.73 6.23 7.69
CA ASN A 128 -4.15 6.30 8.00
C ASN A 128 -4.42 7.04 9.31
N SER A 129 -3.65 6.78 10.37
CA SER A 129 -3.79 7.47 11.65
C SER A 129 -3.64 8.98 11.49
N ARG A 130 -2.72 9.42 10.62
CA ARG A 130 -2.50 10.83 10.31
C ARG A 130 -3.65 11.45 9.51
N GLN A 131 -4.17 10.73 8.51
CA GLN A 131 -5.33 11.17 7.74
C GLN A 131 -6.57 11.33 8.62
N LEU A 132 -6.78 10.42 9.57
CA LEU A 132 -7.86 10.49 10.57
C LEU A 132 -7.70 11.67 11.53
N MET A 133 -6.46 12.09 11.82
CA MET A 133 -6.18 13.27 12.65
C MET A 133 -6.35 14.60 11.89
N GLY A 134 -6.70 14.59 10.60
CA GLY A 134 -6.89 15.81 9.81
C GLY A 134 -5.59 16.54 9.47
N GLU A 135 -4.42 15.95 9.72
CA GLU A 135 -3.12 16.51 9.34
C GLU A 135 -2.84 16.30 7.83
N ILE A 136 -3.70 16.86 6.99
CA ILE A 136 -3.42 16.98 5.57
C ILE A 136 -2.42 18.12 5.44
N LYS A 137 -1.12 17.83 5.28
CA LYS A 137 -0.23 18.84 4.71
C LYS A 137 -0.76 19.14 3.31
N PRO A 138 -1.25 20.36 3.01
CA PRO A 138 -1.49 20.71 1.62
C PRO A 138 -0.16 20.52 0.90
N ASN A 139 -0.19 19.76 -0.19
CA ASN A 139 0.92 19.74 -1.13
C ASN A 139 0.57 20.81 -2.18
N PRO A 140 0.93 22.09 -1.99
CA PRO A 140 0.60 23.11 -2.96
C PRO A 140 1.32 22.77 -4.26
N SER A 141 0.59 22.25 -5.24
CA SER A 141 1.08 22.17 -6.61
C SER A 141 1.03 23.59 -7.17
N LEU A 142 2.17 24.28 -7.17
CA LEU A 142 2.33 25.53 -7.89
C LEU A 142 2.34 25.22 -9.39
N ASN A 143 1.17 25.30 -10.03
CA ASN A 143 1.07 25.25 -11.49
C ASN A 143 1.33 26.66 -12.03
N PHE A 144 2.48 26.85 -12.68
CA PHE A 144 2.73 28.03 -13.49
C PHE A 144 1.95 27.91 -14.79
N THR A 145 0.92 28.74 -14.97
CA THR A 145 0.18 28.83 -16.23
C THR A 145 0.58 30.13 -16.90
N ILE A 146 1.28 30.06 -18.04
CA ILE A 146 1.58 31.23 -18.86
C ILE A 146 0.42 31.40 -19.83
N HIS A 147 -0.53 32.28 -19.50
CA HIS A 147 -1.54 32.74 -20.45
C HIS A 147 -1.07 34.08 -21.02
N TYR A 148 -1.20 34.25 -22.35
CA TYR A 148 -0.59 35.27 -23.22
C TYR A 148 -0.83 36.76 -22.89
N SER A 149 -1.29 37.13 -21.69
CA SER A 149 -1.33 38.53 -21.28
C SER A 149 -1.29 38.78 -19.77
N GLN A 150 -1.24 37.76 -18.90
CA GLN A 150 -1.15 37.95 -17.45
C GLN A 150 -0.37 36.81 -16.76
N LEU A 151 0.74 37.14 -16.09
CA LEU A 151 1.42 36.24 -15.15
C LEU A 151 0.59 36.14 -13.88
N GLY A 152 -0.17 35.06 -13.73
CA GLY A 152 -0.97 34.79 -12.54
C GLY A 152 -0.46 33.59 -11.75
N PHE A 153 -0.31 33.76 -10.44
CA PHE A 153 -0.15 32.64 -9.51
C PHE A 153 -1.54 32.14 -9.13
N VAL A 154 -1.88 30.91 -9.51
CA VAL A 154 -3.13 30.27 -9.07
C VAL A 154 -2.80 29.30 -7.94
N LEU A 155 -3.18 29.67 -6.72
CA LEU A 155 -3.23 28.77 -5.58
C LEU A 155 -4.58 28.04 -5.60
N LYS A 156 -4.56 26.74 -5.88
CA LYS A 156 -5.72 25.85 -5.66
C LYS A 156 -5.53 25.13 -4.34
N PHE A 157 -6.51 25.28 -3.46
CA PHE A 157 -6.62 24.59 -2.17
C PHE A 157 -7.53 23.37 -2.30
#